data_AF-A0A2N9NFA6-F1
#
_entry.id   AF-A0A2N9NFA6-F1
#
_cell.length_a   1.000
_cell.length_b   1.000
_cell.length_c   1.000
_cell.angle_alpha   90.00
_cell.angle_beta   90.00
_cell.angle_gamma   90.00
#
_symmetry.space_group_name_H-M   'P 1'
#
loop_
_entity.id
_entity.type
_entity.pdbx_description
1 polymer ?
#
loop_
_entity_poly.entity_id
_entity_poly.type
_entity_poly.pdbx_seq_one_letter_code
_entity_poly.pdbx_strand_id
1 'polypeptide(L)'
;MLTVSEMPDGCPEVDEAAADLLPKGEPRCRSEQVLSLPCAELSAAALRKTYLACLGPRALGSTAKLAQIIGALVRRGATRATLVRWAVEAGCSEKYVRSLLSRIFIRLGLRRRRRGAGRRSSPEILQLLEEFKARFGKRRLKVARALCRAAEADEPACPGPSNLFVPAALTLLHSEISVSNP
;
A
#
# COMPACT_ATOMS: atom_id res chain seq x y z
N MET A 1 -18.05 58.14 7.88
CA MET A 1 -17.02 57.82 8.88
C MET A 1 -17.33 56.43 9.41
N LEU A 2 -16.62 55.40 8.92
CA LEU A 2 -16.78 54.02 9.36
C LEU A 2 -15.55 53.66 10.19
N THR A 3 -15.77 53.29 11.44
CA THR A 3 -14.75 52.90 12.40
C THR A 3 -14.21 51.52 12.04
N VAL A 4 -12.91 51.44 11.79
CA VAL A 4 -12.18 50.20 11.58
C VAL A 4 -12.03 49.52 12.94
N SER A 5 -12.68 48.37 13.14
CA SER A 5 -12.49 47.52 14.31
C SER A 5 -11.13 46.85 14.23
N GLU A 6 -10.26 47.20 15.16
CA GLU A 6 -8.98 46.56 15.43
C GLU A 6 -9.22 45.10 15.88
N MET A 7 -8.63 44.15 15.15
CA MET A 7 -8.52 42.76 15.57
C MET A 7 -7.20 42.62 16.35
N PRO A 8 -7.20 42.09 17.58
CA PRO A 8 -5.97 41.94 18.34
C PRO A 8 -5.11 40.82 17.76
N ASP A 9 -3.91 41.18 17.32
CA ASP A 9 -2.78 40.29 17.04
C ASP A 9 -2.32 39.61 18.34
N GLY A 10 -3.10 38.64 18.80
CA GLY A 10 -2.73 37.75 19.89
C GLY A 10 -1.91 36.57 19.36
N CYS A 11 -0.64 36.78 19.04
CA CYS A 11 0.30 35.66 18.94
C CYS A 11 0.60 35.17 20.37
N PRO A 12 0.27 33.91 20.73
CA PRO A 12 0.77 33.37 21.99
C PRO A 12 2.29 33.22 21.86
N GLU A 13 3.03 34.01 22.63
CA GLU A 13 4.41 33.71 23.01
C GLU A 13 4.41 32.30 23.61
N VAL A 14 4.94 31.36 22.84
CA VAL A 14 5.28 30.04 23.35
C VAL A 14 6.71 30.16 23.87
N ASP A 15 6.81 30.32 25.18
CA ASP A 15 8.05 30.33 25.94
C ASP A 15 9.00 29.24 25.45
N GLU A 16 10.13 29.75 24.95
CA GLU A 16 11.28 29.04 24.43
C GLU A 16 12.08 28.46 25.62
N ALA A 17 11.50 27.47 26.30
CA ALA A 17 12.21 26.68 27.29
C ALA A 17 13.11 25.67 26.57
N ALA A 18 14.34 26.11 26.30
CA ALA A 18 15.48 25.29 25.92
C ALA A 18 15.68 24.15 26.93
N ALA A 19 15.40 22.92 26.49
CA ALA A 19 15.90 21.71 27.12
C ALA A 19 16.39 20.74 26.04
N ASP A 20 17.71 20.55 26.05
CA ASP A 20 18.44 19.38 25.59
C ASP A 20 18.43 19.02 24.10
N LEU A 21 19.41 19.62 23.43
CA LEU A 21 20.47 18.91 22.70
C LEU A 21 20.48 17.38 22.89
N LEU A 22 19.74 16.64 22.06
CA LEU A 22 20.20 15.34 21.55
C LEU A 22 19.68 15.08 20.12
N PRO A 23 20.53 15.24 19.09
CA PRO A 23 20.27 14.69 17.76
C PRO A 23 20.68 13.22 17.72
N LYS A 24 19.86 12.31 18.25
CA LYS A 24 20.00 10.86 18.02
C LYS A 24 18.67 10.19 17.69
N GLY A 25 17.93 10.80 16.78
CA GLY A 25 16.97 10.06 15.99
C GLY A 25 17.69 9.30 14.89
N GLU A 26 18.54 8.31 15.24
CA GLU A 26 18.95 7.32 14.25
C GLU A 26 17.66 6.84 13.55
N PRO A 27 17.60 6.83 12.21
CA PRO A 27 16.49 6.20 11.54
C PRO A 27 16.56 4.73 11.94
N ARG A 28 15.81 4.37 12.97
CA ARG A 28 15.59 3.00 13.39
C ARG A 28 14.93 2.30 12.21
N CYS A 29 15.75 1.82 11.28
CA CYS A 29 15.54 0.57 10.58
C CYS A 29 15.50 -0.50 11.67
N ARG A 30 14.39 -0.55 12.43
CA ARG A 30 14.00 -1.70 13.26
C ARG A 30 13.71 -2.86 12.30
N SER A 31 14.75 -3.41 11.70
CA SER A 31 14.71 -4.61 10.86
C SER A 31 15.58 -5.73 11.43
N GLU A 32 16.00 -5.61 12.69
CA GLU A 32 16.88 -6.57 13.36
C GLU A 32 16.26 -7.26 14.58
N GLN A 33 14.95 -7.16 14.80
CA GLN A 33 14.29 -8.12 15.69
C GLN A 33 13.93 -9.39 14.92
N VAL A 34 14.99 -10.20 14.76
CA VAL A 34 15.03 -11.63 15.05
C VAL A 34 13.65 -12.31 15.06
N LEU A 35 13.22 -12.74 13.87
CA LEU A 35 12.23 -13.80 13.73
C LEU A 35 12.98 -15.14 13.73
N SER A 36 13.42 -15.55 14.92
CA SER A 36 13.92 -16.90 15.20
C SER A 36 12.74 -17.87 15.19
N LEU A 37 12.33 -18.28 13.98
CA LEU A 37 11.48 -19.44 13.77
C LEU A 37 12.34 -20.58 13.18
N PRO A 38 11.95 -21.85 13.41
CA PRO A 38 12.69 -23.07 13.03
C PRO A 38 12.81 -23.31 11.51
N CYS A 39 12.62 -22.28 10.68
CA CYS A 39 12.86 -22.33 9.24
C CYS A 39 14.35 -22.51 8.89
N ALA A 40 15.28 -22.31 9.84
CA ALA A 40 16.69 -22.56 9.60
C ALA A 40 17.00 -24.03 9.33
N GLU A 41 16.24 -24.95 9.92
CA GLU A 41 16.52 -26.39 9.89
C GLU A 41 15.76 -27.17 8.81
N LEU A 42 14.67 -26.61 8.28
CA LEU A 42 13.88 -27.27 7.24
C LEU A 42 14.72 -27.51 5.98
N SER A 43 14.65 -28.68 5.35
CA SER A 43 15.33 -28.93 4.08
C SER A 43 14.86 -27.96 2.97
N ALA A 44 15.68 -27.75 1.93
CA ALA A 44 15.31 -26.86 0.81
C ALA A 44 14.00 -27.31 0.14
N ALA A 45 13.78 -28.63 0.04
CA ALA A 45 12.55 -29.22 -0.46
C ALA A 45 11.34 -28.92 0.43
N ALA A 46 11.50 -29.03 1.76
CA ALA A 46 10.44 -28.69 2.71
C ALA A 46 10.04 -27.21 2.63
N LEU A 47 11.04 -26.30 2.57
CA LEU A 47 10.79 -24.86 2.41
C LEU A 47 10.06 -24.56 1.10
N ARG A 48 10.42 -25.22 -0.02
CA ARG A 48 9.70 -25.09 -1.30
C ARG A 48 8.24 -25.52 -1.16
N LYS A 49 7.97 -26.66 -0.52
CA LYS A 49 6.59 -27.15 -0.30
C LYS A 49 5.77 -26.18 0.55
N THR A 50 6.35 -25.66 1.64
CA THR A 50 5.68 -24.65 2.48
C THR A 50 5.44 -23.35 1.74
N TYR A 51 6.40 -22.90 0.93
CA TYR A 51 6.26 -21.72 0.08
C TYR A 51 5.06 -21.84 -0.87
N LEU A 52 4.95 -22.96 -1.58
CA LEU A 52 3.84 -23.21 -2.50
C LEU A 52 2.49 -23.31 -1.77
N ALA A 53 2.45 -23.97 -0.61
CA ALA A 53 1.25 -24.03 0.22
C ALA A 53 0.77 -22.63 0.67
N CYS A 54 1.69 -21.69 0.89
CA CYS A 54 1.36 -20.32 1.25
C CYS A 54 0.89 -19.43 0.08
N LEU A 55 0.98 -19.89 -1.18
CA LEU A 55 0.51 -19.15 -2.35
C LEU A 55 -0.94 -19.47 -2.74
N GLY A 56 -1.54 -20.50 -2.13
CA GLY A 56 -2.89 -20.93 -2.46
C GLY A 56 -3.96 -19.86 -2.15
N PRO A 57 -5.12 -19.90 -2.84
CA PRO A 57 -6.19 -18.90 -2.73
C PRO A 57 -6.80 -18.76 -1.32
N ARG A 58 -6.53 -19.70 -0.41
CA ARG A 58 -6.97 -19.66 0.99
C ARG A 58 -5.89 -19.23 1.99
N ALA A 59 -4.65 -19.00 1.54
CA ALA A 59 -3.51 -18.69 2.41
C ALA A 59 -3.29 -17.19 2.68
N LEU A 60 -4.29 -16.34 2.40
CA LEU A 60 -4.24 -14.88 2.59
C LEU A 60 -3.91 -14.42 4.03
N GLY A 61 -3.95 -15.33 5.02
CA GLY A 61 -3.85 -14.99 6.44
C GLY A 61 -2.48 -14.55 6.96
N SER A 62 -1.34 -14.79 6.28
CA SER A 62 -0.04 -14.36 6.84
C SER A 62 1.04 -14.04 5.82
N THR A 63 0.98 -12.82 5.29
CA THR A 63 2.09 -12.23 4.52
C THR A 63 3.41 -12.20 5.31
N ALA A 64 3.35 -12.17 6.64
CA ALA A 64 4.52 -12.22 7.51
C ALA A 64 5.20 -13.61 7.48
N LYS A 65 4.43 -14.70 7.58
CA LYS A 65 4.95 -16.07 7.47
C LYS A 65 5.57 -16.32 6.09
N LEU A 66 4.90 -15.86 5.03
CA LEU A 66 5.44 -15.97 3.67
C LEU A 66 6.77 -15.20 3.52
N ALA A 67 6.87 -14.00 4.10
CA ALA A 67 8.12 -13.24 4.11
C ALA A 67 9.27 -13.97 4.81
N GLN A 68 8.99 -14.67 5.91
CA GLN A 68 9.99 -15.49 6.62
C GLN A 68 10.48 -16.66 5.76
N ILE A 69 9.57 -17.42 5.13
CA ILE A 69 9.91 -18.55 4.26
C ILE A 69 10.74 -18.08 3.07
N ILE A 70 10.34 -16.97 2.44
CA ILE A 70 11.09 -16.35 1.35
C ILE A 70 12.47 -15.91 1.83
N GLY A 71 12.59 -15.28 3.00
CA GLY A 71 13.88 -14.91 3.59
C GLY A 71 14.79 -16.11 3.80
N ALA A 72 14.25 -17.24 4.29
CA ALA A 72 15.00 -18.48 4.45
C ALA A 72 15.45 -19.07 3.11
N LEU A 73 14.58 -19.06 2.08
CA LEU A 73 14.93 -19.51 0.73
C LEU A 73 16.03 -18.64 0.10
N VAL A 74 15.94 -17.31 0.24
CA VAL A 74 16.94 -16.38 -0.29
C VAL A 74 18.30 -16.56 0.39
N ARG A 75 18.33 -16.75 1.73
CA ARG A 75 19.58 -17.08 2.44
C ARG A 75 20.24 -18.37 1.95
N ARG A 76 19.48 -19.28 1.34
CA ARG A 76 19.97 -20.52 0.72
C ARG A 76 20.25 -20.39 -0.78
N GLY A 77 20.28 -19.17 -1.31
CA GLY A 77 20.63 -18.90 -2.71
C GLY A 77 19.47 -18.94 -3.69
N ALA A 78 18.21 -19.08 -3.23
CA ALA A 78 17.08 -19.00 -4.14
C ALA A 78 16.93 -17.56 -4.68
N THR A 79 16.98 -17.42 -6.00
CA THR A 79 16.79 -16.12 -6.66
C THR A 79 15.30 -15.79 -6.82
N ARG A 80 14.98 -14.51 -7.06
CA ARG A 80 13.62 -14.09 -7.40
C ARG A 80 13.06 -14.84 -8.60
N ALA A 81 13.87 -15.06 -9.64
CA ALA A 81 13.47 -15.78 -10.84
C ALA A 81 13.09 -17.24 -10.52
N THR A 82 13.89 -17.89 -9.67
CA THR A 82 13.63 -19.25 -9.18
C THR A 82 12.29 -19.35 -8.44
N LEU A 83 12.00 -18.40 -7.54
CA LEU A 83 10.73 -18.36 -6.80
C LEU A 83 9.53 -18.17 -7.72
N VAL A 84 9.63 -17.25 -8.71
CA VAL A 84 8.58 -17.05 -9.71
C VAL A 84 8.34 -18.32 -10.50
N ARG A 85 9.41 -18.96 -10.99
CA ARG A 85 9.32 -20.20 -11.77
C ARG A 85 8.60 -21.30 -10.99
N TRP A 86 8.98 -21.56 -9.74
CA TRP A 86 8.33 -22.57 -8.91
C TRP A 86 6.83 -22.30 -8.69
N ALA A 87 6.45 -21.03 -8.53
CA ALA A 87 5.05 -20.67 -8.34
C ALA A 87 4.23 -20.82 -9.63
N VAL A 88 4.82 -20.48 -10.78
CA VAL A 88 4.17 -20.64 -12.10
C VAL A 88 4.01 -22.12 -12.44
N GLU A 89 5.02 -22.96 -12.18
CA GLU A 89 4.93 -24.43 -12.28
C GLU A 89 3.79 -25.00 -11.43
N ALA A 90 3.45 -24.34 -10.31
CA ALA A 90 2.34 -24.73 -9.44
C ALA A 90 0.98 -24.11 -9.86
N GLY A 91 0.89 -23.50 -11.04
CA GLY A 91 -0.34 -22.92 -11.59
C GLY A 91 -0.68 -21.52 -11.10
N CYS A 92 0.23 -20.82 -10.39
CA CYS A 92 -0.02 -19.45 -9.96
C CYS A 92 0.19 -18.46 -11.11
N SER A 93 -0.63 -17.39 -11.16
CA SER A 93 -0.43 -16.30 -12.12
C SER A 93 0.92 -15.61 -11.93
N GLU A 94 1.74 -15.57 -12.98
CA GLU A 94 3.06 -14.96 -12.94
C GLU A 94 3.00 -13.48 -12.52
N LYS A 95 2.05 -12.71 -13.08
CA LYS A 95 1.85 -11.29 -12.76
C LYS A 95 1.58 -11.09 -11.27
N TYR A 96 0.74 -11.94 -10.69
CA TYR A 96 0.43 -11.93 -9.27
C TYR A 96 1.67 -12.23 -8.42
N VAL A 97 2.39 -13.31 -8.72
CA VAL A 97 3.57 -13.74 -7.96
C VAL A 97 4.68 -12.69 -8.03
N ARG A 98 4.95 -12.11 -9.21
CA ARG A 98 5.95 -11.05 -9.37
C ARG A 98 5.64 -9.82 -8.52
N SER A 99 4.37 -9.43 -8.45
CA SER A 99 3.89 -8.31 -7.61
C SER A 99 4.00 -8.62 -6.12
N LEU A 100 3.60 -9.82 -5.70
CA LEU A 100 3.69 -10.29 -4.33
C LEU A 100 5.15 -10.34 -3.84
N LEU A 101 6.04 -10.99 -4.58
CA LEU A 101 7.46 -11.07 -4.25
C LEU A 101 8.10 -9.68 -4.19
N SER A 102 7.73 -8.78 -5.09
CA SER A 102 8.24 -7.40 -5.05
C SER A 102 7.88 -6.69 -3.73
N ARG A 103 6.64 -6.85 -3.25
CA ARG A 103 6.21 -6.25 -1.97
C ARG A 103 6.96 -6.87 -0.79
N ILE A 104 7.13 -8.19 -0.80
CA ILE A 104 7.85 -8.92 0.26
C ILE A 104 9.32 -8.54 0.29
N PHE A 105 9.99 -8.45 -0.86
CA PHE A 105 11.41 -8.08 -0.93
C PHE A 105 11.67 -6.65 -0.44
N ILE A 106 10.71 -5.74 -0.66
CA ILE A 106 10.76 -4.39 -0.08
C ILE A 106 10.63 -4.46 1.45
N ARG A 107 9.69 -5.28 1.96
CA ARG A 107 9.48 -5.46 3.40
C ARG A 107 10.68 -6.11 4.10
N LEU A 108 11.36 -7.03 3.42
CA LEU A 108 12.58 -7.68 3.91
C LEU A 108 13.83 -6.80 3.80
N GLY A 109 13.74 -5.60 3.23
CA GLY A 109 14.90 -4.73 3.00
C GLY A 109 15.83 -5.18 1.87
N LEU A 110 15.56 -6.33 1.23
CA LEU A 110 16.33 -6.85 0.09
C LEU A 110 16.22 -5.98 -1.16
N ARG A 111 15.16 -5.16 -1.25
CA ARG A 111 14.97 -4.18 -2.31
C ARG A 111 14.58 -2.84 -1.74
N ARG A 112 15.44 -1.83 -1.88
CA ARG A 112 15.09 -0.45 -1.55
C ARG A 112 14.39 0.20 -2.74
N ARG A 113 13.19 0.76 -2.52
CA ARG A 113 12.60 1.68 -3.51
C ARG A 113 13.48 2.92 -3.55
N ARG A 114 13.89 3.35 -4.75
CA ARG A 114 14.54 4.65 -4.94
C ARG A 114 13.56 5.72 -4.47
N ARG A 115 14.02 6.65 -3.61
CA ARG A 115 13.23 7.84 -3.26
C ARG A 115 12.83 8.54 -4.56
N GLY A 116 11.56 8.87 -4.72
CA GLY A 116 11.04 9.50 -5.94
C GLY A 116 10.59 8.54 -7.06
N ALA A 117 10.67 7.22 -6.90
CA ALA A 117 10.14 6.27 -7.89
C ALA A 117 8.60 6.12 -7.87
N GLY A 118 7.90 7.03 -7.19
CA GLY A 118 6.43 7.13 -7.19
C GLY A 118 5.96 8.18 -8.18
N ARG A 119 4.64 8.41 -8.24
CA ARG A 119 4.11 9.60 -8.91
C ARG A 119 4.76 10.84 -8.28
N ARG A 120 5.25 11.75 -9.12
CA ARG A 120 5.71 13.06 -8.64
C ARG A 120 4.51 13.75 -7.99
N SER A 121 4.70 14.27 -6.78
CA SER A 121 3.70 15.13 -6.15
C SER A 121 3.53 16.38 -7.00
N SER A 122 2.30 16.85 -7.15
CA SER A 122 2.04 18.11 -7.83
C SER A 122 2.59 19.28 -6.99
N PRO A 123 2.93 20.43 -7.60
CA PRO A 123 3.46 21.57 -6.86
C PRO A 123 2.50 22.09 -5.78
N GLU A 124 1.19 22.01 -6.01
CA GLU A 124 0.15 22.43 -5.06
C GLU A 124 0.19 21.57 -3.78
N ILE A 125 0.38 20.25 -3.92
CA ILE A 125 0.50 19.34 -2.78
C ILE A 125 1.78 19.64 -1.97
N LEU A 126 2.85 20.09 -2.62
CA LEU A 126 4.08 20.48 -1.93
C LEU A 126 3.90 21.79 -1.16
N GLN A 127 3.17 22.78 -1.72
CA GLN A 127 2.83 24.01 -1.02
C GLN A 127 1.97 23.73 0.23
N LEU A 128 0.90 22.93 0.07
CA LEU A 128 0.04 22.51 1.18
C LEU A 128 0.85 21.78 2.27
N LEU A 129 1.84 20.97 1.88
CA LEU A 129 2.70 20.26 2.83
C LEU A 129 3.57 21.22 3.65
N GLU A 130 4.10 22.30 3.05
CA GLU A 130 4.85 23.32 3.77
C GLU A 130 3.96 24.10 4.75
N GLU A 131 2.76 24.49 4.33
CA GLU A 131 1.77 25.11 5.23
C GLU A 131 1.42 24.19 6.41
N PHE A 132 1.22 22.91 6.15
CA PHE A 132 0.96 21.91 7.19
C PHE A 132 2.13 21.75 8.16
N LYS A 133 3.37 21.82 7.67
CA LYS A 133 4.56 21.77 8.51
C LYS A 133 4.65 23.00 9.40
N ALA A 134 4.45 24.20 8.83
CA ALA A 134 4.47 25.46 9.56
C ALA A 134 3.38 25.50 10.65
N ARG A 135 2.15 25.09 10.31
CA ARG A 135 0.99 25.19 11.21
C ARG A 135 0.94 24.13 12.30
N PHE A 136 1.37 22.89 12.01
CA PHE A 136 1.16 21.75 12.93
C PHE A 136 2.46 21.09 13.43
N GLY A 137 3.63 21.49 12.91
CA GLY A 137 4.94 21.01 13.35
C GLY A 137 5.05 19.47 13.38
N LYS A 138 5.26 18.91 14.58
CA LYS A 138 5.38 17.45 14.81
C LYS A 138 4.05 16.70 14.64
N ARG A 139 2.91 17.39 14.79
CA ARG A 139 1.56 16.78 14.71
C ARG A 139 1.03 16.65 13.27
N ARG A 140 1.73 17.21 12.27
CA ARG A 140 1.27 17.27 10.86
C ARG A 140 0.76 15.95 10.30
N LEU A 141 1.40 14.81 10.60
CA LEU A 141 0.97 13.50 10.10
C LEU A 141 -0.35 13.03 10.73
N LYS A 142 -0.57 13.33 12.01
CA LYS A 142 -1.82 12.98 12.70
C LYS A 142 -2.98 13.81 12.16
N VAL A 143 -2.74 15.11 11.95
CA VAL A 143 -3.73 16.05 11.40
C VAL A 143 -4.06 15.71 9.94
N ALA A 144 -3.06 15.47 9.09
CA ALA A 144 -3.29 15.08 7.70
C ALA A 144 -4.15 13.80 7.58
N ARG A 145 -3.90 12.78 8.42
CA ARG A 145 -4.75 11.58 8.46
C ARG A 145 -6.17 11.83 8.98
N ALA A 146 -6.35 12.81 9.87
CA ALA A 146 -7.67 13.21 10.33
C ALA A 146 -8.41 13.96 9.21
N LEU A 147 -7.73 14.86 8.49
CA LEU A 147 -8.26 15.56 7.33
C LEU A 147 -8.70 14.58 6.24
N CYS A 148 -7.89 13.58 5.88
CA CYS A 148 -8.29 12.57 4.89
C CYS A 148 -9.58 11.86 5.30
N ARG A 149 -9.70 11.44 6.57
CA ARG A 149 -10.92 10.79 7.07
C ARG A 149 -12.13 11.72 7.10
N ALA A 150 -11.92 13.00 7.40
CA ALA A 150 -12.97 14.00 7.35
C ALA A 150 -13.43 14.26 5.91
N ALA A 151 -12.50 14.37 4.95
CA ALA A 151 -12.80 14.53 3.54
C ALA A 151 -13.53 13.30 2.96
N GLU A 152 -13.12 12.08 3.32
CA GLU A 152 -13.83 10.85 2.96
C GLU A 152 -15.26 10.78 3.52
N ALA A 153 -15.52 11.41 4.67
CA ALA A 153 -16.85 11.48 5.27
C ALA A 153 -17.70 12.65 4.73
N ASP A 154 -17.04 13.72 4.26
CA ASP A 154 -17.65 14.92 3.70
C ASP A 154 -17.95 14.80 2.21
N GLU A 155 -17.24 13.90 1.49
CA GLU A 155 -17.66 13.54 0.14
C GLU A 155 -19.12 13.06 0.21
N PRO A 156 -20.07 13.83 -0.37
CA PRO A 156 -21.45 13.40 -0.39
C PRO A 156 -21.42 12.06 -1.08
N ALA A 157 -22.00 11.03 -0.45
CA ALA A 157 -22.03 9.69 -1.01
C ALA A 157 -22.42 9.84 -2.48
N CYS A 158 -21.43 9.69 -3.38
CA CYS A 158 -21.70 9.75 -4.79
C CYS A 158 -22.85 8.79 -4.96
N PRO A 159 -24.02 9.21 -5.49
CA PRO A 159 -25.08 8.26 -5.78
C PRO A 159 -24.39 7.22 -6.63
N GLY A 160 -24.12 6.05 -6.03
CA GLY A 160 -23.26 5.04 -6.62
C GLY A 160 -23.81 4.81 -8.01
N PRO A 161 -22.95 4.62 -9.04
CA PRO A 161 -23.39 4.62 -10.43
C PRO A 161 -24.64 3.78 -10.45
N SER A 162 -25.79 4.45 -10.62
CA SER A 162 -27.06 3.77 -10.62
C SER A 162 -26.83 2.61 -11.56
N ASN A 163 -27.12 1.39 -11.12
CA ASN A 163 -27.12 0.23 -11.99
C ASN A 163 -28.23 0.42 -13.04
N LEU A 164 -28.15 1.48 -13.84
CA LEU A 164 -28.61 1.62 -15.20
C LEU A 164 -27.69 0.73 -16.06
N PHE A 165 -27.51 -0.52 -15.64
CA PHE A 165 -27.58 -1.61 -16.59
C PHE A 165 -29.04 -1.61 -17.03
N VAL A 166 -29.37 -0.74 -17.97
CA VAL A 166 -30.63 -0.80 -18.69
C VAL A 166 -30.37 -1.79 -19.82
N PRO A 167 -30.85 -3.05 -19.74
CA PRO A 167 -30.94 -3.88 -20.93
C PRO A 167 -32.14 -3.39 -21.76
N ALA A 168 -32.04 -2.21 -22.41
CA ALA A 168 -33.10 -1.67 -23.26
C ALA A 168 -32.76 -1.74 -24.76
N ALA A 169 -32.10 -2.80 -25.21
CA ALA A 169 -31.89 -3.01 -26.66
C ALA A 169 -31.67 -4.48 -27.06
N LEU A 170 -32.39 -5.44 -26.45
CA LEU A 170 -32.38 -6.83 -26.94
C LEU A 170 -33.76 -7.49 -26.90
N THR A 171 -34.81 -6.69 -27.06
CA THR A 171 -36.13 -7.13 -27.51
C THR A 171 -36.39 -6.45 -28.83
N LEU A 172 -36.10 -7.17 -29.93
CA LEU A 172 -36.67 -7.07 -31.28
C LEU A 172 -35.61 -7.54 -32.28
N LEU A 173 -35.57 -8.85 -32.55
CA LEU A 173 -35.15 -9.49 -33.81
C LEU A 173 -35.23 -11.02 -33.65
N HIS A 174 -36.42 -11.53 -33.34
CA HIS A 174 -36.76 -12.95 -33.50
C HIS A 174 -38.13 -13.06 -34.18
N SER A 175 -38.27 -12.37 -35.30
CA SER A 175 -39.39 -12.53 -36.22
C SER A 175 -38.81 -12.87 -37.59
N GLU A 176 -39.13 -14.09 -38.02
CA GLU A 176 -39.24 -14.54 -39.40
C GLU A 176 -37.96 -14.92 -40.16
N ILE A 177 -37.57 -16.19 -40.04
CA ILE A 177 -37.09 -16.95 -41.20
C ILE A 177 -37.93 -18.23 -41.27
N SER A 178 -39.12 -18.08 -41.85
CA SER A 178 -39.85 -19.17 -42.49
C SER A 178 -39.20 -19.37 -43.85
N VAL A 179 -38.39 -20.42 -44.01
CA VAL A 179 -37.97 -20.89 -45.33
C VAL A 179 -38.51 -22.30 -45.50
N SER A 180 -39.68 -22.31 -46.13
CA SER A 180 -40.25 -23.41 -46.89
C SER A 180 -39.30 -23.78 -48.04
N ASN A 181 -39.06 -25.08 -48.25
CA ASN A 181 -38.99 -25.78 -49.54
C ASN A 181 -38.15 -27.07 -49.45
N PRO A 182 -38.30 -28.01 -50.40
CA PRO A 182 -39.53 -28.66 -50.87
C PRO A 182 -39.46 -30.19 -50.75
#